data_AF-A0A2M7P7V8-F1
#
_entry.id   AF-A0A2M7P7V8-F1
#
_cell.length_a   1.000
_cell.length_b   1.000
_cell.length_c   1.000
_cell.angle_alpha   90.00
_cell.angle_beta   90.00
_cell.angle_gamma   90.00
#
_symmetry.space_group_name_H-M   'P 1'
#
loop_
_entity.id
_entity.type
_entity.pdbx_description
1 polymer ?
#
loop_
_entity_poly.entity_id
_entity_poly.type
_entity_poly.pdbx_seq_one_letter_code
_entity_poly.pdbx_strand_id
1 'polypeptide(L)'
;MNANNTDDKLEKTFTRRGFIKGTAASAAVLAIPVGSTDASVWQSFFQNNFHEMSPEELQDTIHNLAKKYREKYQADFTIKTNGPRPDTLFGYGLDLSRCIGCRRCVYACVRENNQSRDPQIHWISVLQLKKGEKGVSDLENANMYYAPDEVPEDGYFYMPVQCQQCENPPCVKVCPAKATWKEKDGIVVIDYNWCIGCRFCMAACPYGARHFNWGEPRIPKEELVTETHYLGNRPRYRGVVEKCTFCIQRVRDTPGRYPACVEVCPVGARKFGNLLDPKSEIRYCLEHKRVFRLKEELNTSPKFFYFFAT
;
A
#
# COMPACT_ATOMS: atom_id res chain seq x y z
N MET A 1 -51.84 47.03 -44.01
CA MET A 1 -52.13 45.92 -44.93
C MET A 1 -50.81 45.41 -45.49
N ASN A 2 -50.60 44.08 -45.42
CA ASN A 2 -49.52 43.22 -45.94
C ASN A 2 -48.13 43.43 -45.30
N ALA A 3 -47.54 42.51 -44.51
CA ALA A 3 -47.25 41.06 -44.63
C ALA A 3 -46.05 40.74 -45.54
N ASN A 4 -44.96 40.21 -44.95
CA ASN A 4 -44.17 39.04 -45.39
C ASN A 4 -42.80 38.94 -44.68
N ASN A 5 -42.55 37.82 -43.97
CA ASN A 5 -41.41 36.87 -44.08
C ASN A 5 -41.30 36.03 -42.78
N THR A 6 -41.70 34.76 -42.81
CA THR A 6 -40.85 33.53 -42.93
C THR A 6 -40.11 33.14 -41.65
N ASP A 7 -40.69 32.18 -40.92
CA ASP A 7 -39.97 31.29 -39.99
C ASP A 7 -40.40 29.85 -40.30
N ASP A 8 -39.51 29.07 -40.90
CA ASP A 8 -39.57 27.61 -40.93
C ASP A 8 -38.14 27.03 -40.90
N LYS A 9 -38.01 25.90 -40.19
CA LYS A 9 -36.94 24.88 -40.22
C LYS A 9 -35.74 25.01 -39.27
N LEU A 10 -35.67 24.14 -38.26
CA LEU A 10 -35.12 22.77 -38.39
C LEU A 10 -34.98 22.05 -37.03
N GLU A 11 -35.84 21.06 -36.79
CA GLU A 11 -35.59 19.97 -35.85
C GLU A 11 -34.39 19.13 -36.32
N LYS A 12 -33.36 18.98 -35.48
CA LYS A 12 -32.29 18.00 -35.71
C LYS A 12 -32.64 16.67 -35.05
N THR A 13 -33.08 15.72 -35.88
CA THR A 13 -33.35 14.34 -35.51
C THR A 13 -32.04 13.60 -35.19
N PHE A 14 -31.91 13.08 -33.96
CA PHE A 14 -30.82 12.18 -33.58
C PHE A 14 -30.94 10.85 -34.34
N THR A 15 -29.96 10.52 -35.18
CA THR A 15 -29.95 9.27 -35.96
C THR A 15 -29.17 8.17 -35.25
N ARG A 16 -29.63 6.91 -35.37
CA ARG A 16 -28.97 5.70 -34.85
C ARG A 16 -27.47 5.59 -35.21
N ARG A 17 -27.04 6.14 -36.36
CA ARG A 17 -25.62 6.20 -36.76
C ARG A 17 -24.77 7.14 -35.90
N GLY A 18 -25.35 8.23 -35.38
CA GLY A 18 -24.67 9.13 -34.43
C GLY A 18 -24.43 8.45 -33.07
N PHE A 19 -25.39 7.65 -32.61
CA PHE A 19 -25.26 6.86 -31.39
C PHE A 19 -24.20 5.77 -31.53
N ILE A 20 -24.14 5.05 -32.66
CA ILE A 20 -23.14 3.99 -32.91
C ILE A 20 -21.71 4.56 -33.01
N LYS A 21 -21.53 5.76 -33.57
CA LYS A 21 -20.21 6.43 -33.57
C LYS A 21 -19.79 6.88 -32.17
N GLY A 22 -20.74 7.30 -31.33
CA GLY A 22 -20.48 7.68 -29.94
C GLY A 22 -20.12 6.48 -29.05
N THR A 23 -20.71 5.31 -29.28
CA THR A 23 -20.42 4.10 -28.48
C THR A 23 -19.12 3.40 -28.87
N ALA A 24 -18.69 3.50 -30.14
CA ALA A 24 -17.41 2.93 -30.59
C ALA A 24 -16.18 3.61 -29.93
N ALA A 25 -16.25 4.91 -29.67
CA ALA A 25 -15.19 5.62 -28.97
C ALA A 25 -15.08 5.21 -27.48
N SER A 26 -16.22 4.91 -26.85
CA SER A 26 -16.27 4.48 -25.44
C SER A 26 -15.88 3.01 -25.24
N ALA A 27 -16.06 2.16 -26.25
CA ALA A 27 -15.74 0.73 -26.20
C ALA A 27 -14.23 0.42 -26.36
N ALA A 28 -13.45 1.34 -26.93
CA ALA A 28 -12.02 1.13 -27.16
C ALA A 28 -11.20 1.02 -25.86
N VAL A 29 -11.72 1.50 -24.72
CA VAL A 29 -11.03 1.41 -23.42
C VAL A 29 -11.15 0.02 -22.78
N LEU A 30 -12.08 -0.83 -23.24
CA LEU A 30 -12.37 -2.13 -22.61
C LEU A 30 -11.85 -3.37 -23.36
N ALA A 31 -11.19 -3.20 -24.51
CA ALA A 31 -10.70 -4.32 -25.31
C ALA A 31 -9.19 -4.53 -25.14
N ILE A 32 -8.75 -4.94 -23.94
CA ILE A 32 -7.52 -5.74 -23.85
C ILE A 32 -7.95 -7.19 -24.10
N PRO A 33 -7.52 -7.85 -25.19
CA PRO A 33 -7.78 -9.26 -25.36
C PRO A 33 -7.05 -10.00 -24.25
N VAL A 34 -7.81 -10.60 -23.33
CA VAL A 34 -7.25 -11.59 -22.40
C VAL A 34 -6.83 -12.79 -23.26
N GLY A 35 -5.55 -12.86 -23.63
CA GLY A 35 -5.00 -14.04 -24.31
C GLY A 35 -3.91 -13.80 -25.37
N SER A 36 -3.61 -12.58 -25.81
CA SER A 36 -2.47 -12.37 -26.72
C SER A 36 -1.17 -12.14 -25.94
N THR A 37 -0.34 -13.18 -25.86
CA THR A 37 1.04 -13.15 -25.36
C THR A 37 1.99 -12.53 -26.39
N ASP A 38 1.63 -11.40 -26.98
CA ASP A 38 2.52 -10.67 -27.88
C ASP A 38 3.18 -9.52 -27.10
N ALA A 39 4.47 -9.69 -26.81
CA ALA A 39 5.27 -8.70 -26.09
C ALA A 39 5.26 -7.34 -26.81
N SER A 40 5.08 -7.33 -28.14
CA SER A 40 5.01 -6.11 -28.94
C SER A 40 3.76 -5.27 -28.67
N VAL A 41 2.60 -5.91 -28.45
CA VAL A 41 1.34 -5.22 -28.13
C VAL A 41 1.38 -4.67 -26.71
N TRP A 42 1.94 -5.44 -25.78
CA TRP A 42 2.20 -4.98 -24.41
C TRP A 42 3.16 -3.80 -24.40
N GLN A 43 4.28 -3.89 -25.10
CA GLN A 43 5.26 -2.82 -25.19
C GLN A 43 4.70 -1.56 -25.85
N SER A 44 3.93 -1.70 -26.94
CA SER A 44 3.23 -0.59 -27.59
C SER A 44 2.17 0.06 -26.68
N PHE A 45 1.38 -0.73 -25.94
CA PHE A 45 0.39 -0.19 -25.01
C PHE A 45 1.05 0.57 -23.84
N PHE A 46 2.13 0.02 -23.28
CA PHE A 46 2.93 0.70 -22.26
C PHE A 46 3.59 1.96 -22.82
N GLN A 47 4.24 1.89 -23.98
CA GLN A 47 4.85 3.04 -24.65
C GLN A 47 3.83 4.14 -24.97
N ASN A 48 2.59 3.80 -25.34
CA ASN A 48 1.60 4.81 -25.75
C ASN A 48 0.78 5.38 -24.59
N ASN A 49 0.73 4.72 -23.43
CA ASN A 49 -0.15 5.11 -22.32
C ASN A 49 0.57 5.32 -20.98
N PHE A 50 1.83 4.90 -20.85
CA PHE A 50 2.61 4.97 -19.60
C PHE A 50 4.07 5.30 -19.91
N HIS A 51 4.45 6.55 -19.76
CA HIS A 51 5.85 6.98 -19.82
C HIS A 51 6.44 7.04 -18.41
N GLU A 52 7.64 6.49 -18.23
CA GLU A 52 8.43 6.76 -17.03
C GLU A 52 8.77 8.25 -17.02
N MET A 53 8.49 8.91 -15.90
CA MET A 53 8.73 10.34 -15.77
C MET A 53 10.23 10.62 -15.90
N SER A 54 10.57 11.59 -16.73
CA SER A 54 11.91 12.17 -16.75
C SER A 54 12.27 12.75 -15.37
N PRO A 55 13.57 12.89 -15.06
CA PRO A 55 14.00 13.52 -13.81
C PRO A 55 13.42 14.93 -13.62
N GLU A 56 13.21 15.68 -14.70
CA GLU A 56 12.60 17.02 -14.68
C GLU A 56 11.11 16.95 -14.30
N GLU A 57 10.32 16.10 -14.95
CA GLU A 57 8.90 15.91 -14.62
C GLU A 57 8.71 15.44 -13.17
N LEU A 58 9.65 14.63 -12.66
CA LEU A 58 9.65 14.20 -11.27
C LEU A 58 9.87 15.38 -10.32
N GLN A 59 10.85 16.25 -10.62
CA GLN A 59 11.11 17.46 -9.82
C GLN A 59 9.91 18.42 -9.85
N ASP A 60 9.31 18.62 -11.02
CA ASP A 60 8.11 19.44 -11.16
C ASP A 60 6.94 18.88 -10.34
N THR A 61 6.77 17.56 -10.34
CA THR A 61 5.74 16.89 -9.54
C THR A 61 5.99 17.06 -8.05
N ILE A 62 7.25 16.93 -7.61
CA ILE A 62 7.64 17.17 -6.21
C ILE A 62 7.36 18.62 -5.82
N HIS A 63 7.74 19.57 -6.66
CA HIS A 63 7.52 21.00 -6.43
C HIS A 63 6.03 21.32 -6.29
N ASN A 64 5.21 20.80 -7.22
CA ASN A 64 3.77 20.97 -7.21
C ASN A 64 3.12 20.33 -5.97
N LEU A 65 3.58 19.16 -5.55
CA LEU A 65 3.10 18.50 -4.34
C LEU A 65 3.47 19.31 -3.09
N ALA A 66 4.71 19.78 -2.98
CA ALA A 66 5.17 20.59 -1.86
C ALA A 66 4.35 21.89 -1.74
N LYS A 67 4.10 22.57 -2.86
CA LYS A 67 3.22 23.75 -2.92
C LYS A 67 1.81 23.43 -2.42
N LYS A 68 1.19 22.37 -2.94
CA LYS A 68 -0.15 21.93 -2.54
C LYS A 68 -0.22 21.57 -1.06
N TYR A 69 0.81 20.92 -0.53
CA TYR A 69 0.88 20.57 0.89
C TYR A 69 1.07 21.79 1.77
N ARG A 70 1.87 22.77 1.36
CA ARG A 70 2.00 24.05 2.06
C ARG A 70 0.68 24.78 2.16
N GLU A 71 -0.09 24.84 1.06
CA GLU A 71 -1.41 25.47 1.05
C GLU A 71 -2.41 24.72 1.95
N LYS A 72 -2.45 23.39 1.87
CA LYS A 72 -3.42 22.57 2.60
C LYS A 72 -3.12 22.44 4.10
N TYR A 73 -1.87 22.20 4.45
CA TYR A 73 -1.46 21.86 5.81
C TYR A 73 -0.77 23.01 6.55
N GLN A 74 -0.50 24.13 5.85
CA GLN A 74 0.21 25.29 6.41
C GLN A 74 1.55 24.90 7.05
N ALA A 75 2.28 24.01 6.38
CA ALA A 75 3.57 23.49 6.80
C ALA A 75 4.44 23.22 5.57
N ASP A 76 5.75 23.44 5.69
CA ASP A 76 6.69 23.13 4.61
C ASP A 76 7.04 21.64 4.62
N PHE A 77 6.93 20.99 3.46
CA PHE A 77 7.19 19.57 3.28
C PHE A 77 8.52 19.34 2.59
N THR A 78 9.28 18.36 3.07
CA THR A 78 10.44 17.82 2.36
C THR A 78 10.04 16.45 1.81
N ILE A 79 10.03 16.30 0.49
CA ILE A 79 9.65 15.05 -0.18
C ILE A 79 10.89 14.39 -0.77
N LYS A 80 11.34 13.32 -0.13
CA LYS A 80 12.46 12.49 -0.56
C LYS A 80 12.04 11.53 -1.69
N THR A 81 13.00 11.19 -2.56
CA THR A 81 12.83 10.26 -3.68
C THR A 81 13.91 9.19 -3.73
N ASN A 82 14.50 8.86 -2.58
CA ASN A 82 15.55 7.86 -2.46
C ASN A 82 15.13 6.55 -3.15
N GLY A 83 15.92 6.17 -4.16
CA GLY A 83 15.71 4.94 -4.92
C GLY A 83 15.86 3.68 -4.05
N PRO A 84 15.51 2.50 -4.60
CA PRO A 84 15.77 1.23 -3.93
C PRO A 84 17.25 1.09 -3.56
N ARG A 85 17.52 0.57 -2.37
CA ARG A 85 18.90 0.35 -1.94
C ARG A 85 19.55 -0.74 -2.80
N PRO A 86 20.80 -0.54 -3.26
CA PRO A 86 21.53 -1.58 -3.97
C PRO A 86 21.76 -2.79 -3.06
N ASP A 87 21.83 -3.99 -3.66
CA ASP A 87 22.13 -5.26 -3.00
C ASP A 87 21.33 -5.53 -1.71
N THR A 88 20.09 -5.04 -1.70
CA THR A 88 19.19 -5.14 -0.56
C THR A 88 17.91 -5.85 -0.97
N LEU A 89 17.43 -6.79 -0.15
CA LEU A 89 16.09 -7.32 -0.23
C LEU A 89 15.48 -7.26 1.17
N PHE A 90 14.55 -6.34 1.41
CA PHE A 90 14.00 -6.17 2.74
C PHE A 90 13.10 -7.35 3.16
N GLY A 91 13.34 -7.85 4.37
CA GLY A 91 12.55 -8.88 5.02
C GLY A 91 12.12 -8.47 6.41
N TYR A 92 11.04 -9.07 6.88
CA TYR A 92 10.45 -8.79 8.17
C TYR A 92 10.16 -10.08 8.93
N GLY A 93 10.52 -10.14 10.21
CA GLY A 93 10.26 -11.25 11.11
C GLY A 93 9.37 -10.82 12.27
N LEU A 94 8.45 -11.67 12.68
CA LEU A 94 7.58 -11.44 13.83
C LEU A 94 7.60 -12.65 14.77
N ASP A 95 8.15 -12.42 15.96
CA ASP A 95 8.17 -13.38 17.05
C ASP A 95 6.81 -13.41 17.76
N LEU A 96 6.05 -14.47 17.51
CA LEU A 96 4.73 -14.68 18.12
C LEU A 96 4.83 -15.07 19.60
N SER A 97 5.97 -15.59 20.06
CA SER A 97 6.17 -15.97 21.47
C SER A 97 6.38 -14.76 22.37
N ARG A 98 6.89 -13.64 21.82
CA ARG A 98 7.17 -12.41 22.56
C ARG A 98 6.08 -11.36 22.43
N CYS A 99 5.17 -11.47 21.45
CA CYS A 99 4.17 -10.44 21.22
C CYS A 99 3.13 -10.40 22.35
N ILE A 100 3.10 -9.30 23.09
CA ILE A 100 2.17 -9.08 24.21
C ILE A 100 0.84 -8.41 23.80
N GLY A 101 0.62 -8.10 22.51
CA GLY A 101 -0.64 -7.47 22.09
C GLY A 101 -0.79 -5.97 22.40
N CYS A 102 0.20 -5.27 22.95
CA CYS A 102 0.08 -3.85 23.37
C CYS A 102 -0.23 -2.81 22.27
N ARG A 103 -0.35 -3.20 21.00
CA ARG A 103 -0.66 -2.34 19.82
C ARG A 103 0.19 -1.08 19.62
N ARG A 104 1.25 -0.84 20.38
CA ARG A 104 2.18 0.30 20.18
C ARG A 104 2.70 0.39 18.74
N CYS A 105 2.93 -0.75 18.11
CA CYS A 105 3.32 -0.86 16.70
C CYS A 105 2.27 -0.28 15.72
N VAL A 106 0.97 -0.41 16.03
CA VAL A 106 -0.13 0.16 15.24
C VAL A 106 -0.06 1.68 15.31
N TYR A 107 -0.06 2.25 16.51
CA TYR A 107 -0.06 3.70 16.72
C TYR A 107 1.23 4.37 16.21
N ALA A 108 2.39 3.71 16.34
CA ALA A 108 3.63 4.21 15.74
C ALA A 108 3.56 4.24 14.21
N CYS A 109 3.00 3.19 13.58
CA CYS A 109 2.81 3.15 12.13
C CYS A 109 1.86 4.27 11.65
N VAL A 110 0.82 4.55 12.44
CA VAL A 110 -0.19 5.57 12.18
C VAL A 110 0.37 6.99 12.25
N ARG A 111 1.22 7.28 13.25
CA ARG A 111 1.97 8.55 13.36
C ARG A 111 3.01 8.70 12.26
N GLU A 112 3.91 7.75 12.15
CA GLU A 112 5.02 7.77 11.19
C GLU A 112 4.55 7.92 9.73
N ASN A 113 3.49 7.19 9.39
CA ASN A 113 3.02 7.12 8.01
C ASN A 113 1.83 8.04 7.75
N ASN A 114 1.60 9.10 8.53
CA ASN A 114 0.53 10.09 8.28
C ASN A 114 -0.83 9.44 7.94
N GLN A 115 -1.20 8.35 8.64
CA GLN A 115 -2.47 7.66 8.39
C GLN A 115 -3.65 8.51 8.86
N SER A 116 -4.79 8.41 8.20
CA SER A 116 -5.97 9.17 8.59
C SER A 116 -6.41 8.78 10.01
N ARG A 117 -6.73 9.78 10.84
CA ARG A 117 -7.37 9.59 12.15
C ARG A 117 -8.90 9.50 12.03
N ASP A 118 -9.45 10.18 11.04
CA ASP A 118 -10.88 10.24 10.76
C ASP A 118 -11.14 10.38 9.24
N PRO A 119 -11.70 9.36 8.56
CA PRO A 119 -11.93 8.01 9.06
C PRO A 119 -10.61 7.33 9.46
N GLN A 120 -10.63 6.53 10.52
CA GLN A 120 -9.43 5.87 11.02
C GLN A 120 -8.93 4.79 10.04
N ILE A 121 -7.64 4.81 9.74
CA ILE A 121 -6.94 3.77 8.98
C ILE A 121 -5.78 3.23 9.80
N HIS A 122 -5.69 1.90 9.91
CA HIS A 122 -4.59 1.18 10.53
C HIS A 122 -4.01 0.16 9.54
N TRP A 123 -2.74 0.34 9.13
CA TRP A 123 -2.04 -0.63 8.28
C TRP A 123 -1.63 -1.92 8.99
N ILE A 124 -1.71 -1.94 10.31
CA ILE A 124 -1.36 -3.07 11.16
C ILE A 124 -2.59 -3.43 11.98
N SER A 125 -3.06 -4.66 11.85
CA SER A 125 -4.08 -5.26 12.70
C SER A 125 -3.41 -6.20 13.67
N VAL A 126 -3.73 -6.15 14.97
CA VAL A 126 -3.23 -7.13 15.94
C VAL A 126 -4.38 -8.05 16.31
N LEU A 127 -4.23 -9.32 15.97
CA LEU A 127 -5.21 -10.36 16.24
C LEU A 127 -4.95 -10.97 17.62
N GLN A 128 -5.96 -11.02 18.47
CA GLN A 128 -5.95 -11.79 19.72
C GLN A 128 -6.56 -13.17 19.44
N LEU A 129 -5.81 -14.21 19.78
CA LEU A 129 -6.16 -15.61 19.52
C LEU A 129 -6.10 -16.40 20.82
N LYS A 130 -7.08 -17.26 21.08
CA LYS A 130 -7.09 -18.12 22.26
C LYS A 130 -6.05 -19.22 22.11
N LYS A 131 -5.24 -19.44 23.15
CA LYS A 131 -4.33 -20.58 23.26
C LYS A 131 -5.17 -21.85 23.40
N GLY A 132 -4.94 -22.82 22.52
CA GLY A 132 -5.72 -24.06 22.46
C GLY A 132 -5.47 -24.81 21.15
N GLU A 133 -6.23 -25.88 20.91
CA GLU A 133 -5.99 -26.85 19.83
C GLU A 133 -5.94 -26.23 18.43
N LYS A 134 -6.70 -25.16 18.17
CA LYS A 134 -6.72 -24.49 16.87
C LYS A 134 -5.61 -23.44 16.69
N GLY A 135 -4.97 -22.94 17.76
CA GLY A 135 -3.83 -22.02 17.69
C GLY A 135 -3.93 -20.94 16.60
N VAL A 136 -2.92 -20.88 15.71
CA VAL A 136 -2.85 -19.94 14.56
C VAL A 136 -3.83 -20.28 13.43
N SER A 137 -4.45 -21.47 13.43
CA SER A 137 -5.40 -21.87 12.38
C SER A 137 -6.78 -21.21 12.54
N ASP A 138 -7.08 -20.63 13.70
CA ASP A 138 -8.37 -19.97 13.97
C ASP A 138 -8.34 -18.46 13.69
N LEU A 139 -7.77 -18.06 12.56
CA LEU A 139 -7.69 -16.63 12.18
C LEU A 139 -9.08 -16.00 11.95
N GLU A 140 -10.07 -16.81 11.61
CA GLU A 140 -11.43 -16.35 11.31
C GLU A 140 -12.16 -15.88 12.57
N ASN A 141 -11.89 -16.49 13.73
CA ASN A 141 -12.49 -16.12 15.01
C ASN A 141 -11.58 -15.21 15.86
N ALA A 142 -10.52 -14.66 15.27
CA ALA A 142 -9.58 -13.82 16.00
C ALA A 142 -10.23 -12.48 16.40
N ASN A 143 -10.04 -12.09 17.66
CA ASN A 143 -10.54 -10.80 18.16
C ASN A 143 -9.59 -9.66 17.78
N MET A 144 -10.11 -8.63 17.11
CA MET A 144 -9.37 -7.41 16.77
C MET A 144 -9.64 -6.24 17.73
N TYR A 145 -10.66 -6.38 18.59
CA TYR A 145 -11.19 -5.36 19.48
C TYR A 145 -11.06 -5.83 20.93
N TYR A 146 -9.85 -5.69 21.48
CA TYR A 146 -9.54 -5.95 22.89
C TYR A 146 -8.89 -4.71 23.51
N ALA A 147 -8.94 -4.61 24.84
CA ALA A 147 -8.38 -3.50 25.60
C ALA A 147 -6.84 -3.59 25.60
N PRO A 148 -6.10 -2.66 24.96
CA PRO A 148 -4.64 -2.77 24.85
C PRO A 148 -3.91 -2.54 26.18
N ASP A 149 -4.60 -2.02 27.19
CA ASP A 149 -4.06 -1.78 28.53
C ASP A 149 -4.21 -3.00 29.46
N GLU A 150 -5.01 -4.00 29.06
CA GLU A 150 -5.28 -5.23 29.82
C GLU A 150 -4.42 -6.41 29.35
N VAL A 151 -3.51 -6.18 28.39
CA VAL A 151 -2.67 -7.23 27.80
C VAL A 151 -1.29 -7.32 28.47
N PRO A 152 -0.65 -8.50 28.53
CA PRO A 152 -1.10 -9.77 27.96
C PRO A 152 -2.19 -10.45 28.80
N GLU A 153 -3.26 -10.87 28.14
CA GLU A 153 -4.32 -11.65 28.78
C GLU A 153 -3.96 -13.14 28.87
N ASP A 154 -4.25 -13.75 30.01
CA ASP A 154 -4.00 -15.18 30.23
C ASP A 154 -4.84 -16.04 29.30
N GLY A 155 -4.23 -17.11 28.77
CA GLY A 155 -4.89 -17.98 27.80
C GLY A 155 -4.99 -17.40 26.38
N TYR A 156 -4.38 -16.24 26.09
CA TYR A 156 -4.33 -15.67 24.75
C TYR A 156 -2.90 -15.49 24.23
N PHE A 157 -2.75 -15.42 22.91
CA PHE A 157 -1.55 -14.98 22.21
C PHE A 157 -1.93 -13.99 21.10
N TYR A 158 -0.97 -13.18 20.66
CA TYR A 158 -1.24 -12.07 19.76
C TYR A 158 -0.46 -12.19 18.46
N MET A 159 -1.15 -12.00 17.34
CA MET A 159 -0.59 -12.09 15.99
C MET A 159 -0.85 -10.80 15.20
N PRO A 160 0.13 -9.88 15.15
CA PRO A 160 0.09 -8.77 14.22
C PRO A 160 0.10 -9.19 12.74
N VAL A 161 -0.84 -8.68 11.96
CA VAL A 161 -0.96 -8.87 10.51
C VAL A 161 -0.89 -7.50 9.82
N GLN A 162 -0.12 -7.44 8.73
CA GLN A 162 0.06 -6.25 7.90
C GLN A 162 0.46 -6.67 6.48
N CYS A 163 0.82 -5.72 5.61
CA CYS A 163 1.31 -6.04 4.27
C CYS A 163 2.57 -6.92 4.33
N GLN A 164 2.51 -8.07 3.66
CA GLN A 164 3.54 -9.10 3.71
C GLN A 164 4.68 -8.88 2.69
N GLN A 165 4.62 -7.81 1.88
CA GLN A 165 5.53 -7.49 0.77
C GLN A 165 5.88 -8.72 -0.09
N CYS A 166 4.85 -9.39 -0.58
CA CYS A 166 4.94 -10.61 -1.39
C CYS A 166 5.95 -10.48 -2.53
N GLU A 167 6.67 -11.57 -2.81
CA GLU A 167 7.55 -11.68 -3.97
C GLU A 167 6.76 -11.85 -5.27
N ASN A 168 5.65 -12.57 -5.19
CA ASN A 168 4.65 -12.75 -6.24
C ASN A 168 3.35 -12.01 -5.86
N PRO A 169 3.32 -10.66 -5.88
CA PRO A 169 2.18 -9.88 -5.37
C PRO A 169 0.98 -9.95 -6.33
N PRO A 170 -0.14 -10.61 -5.96
CA PRO A 170 -1.35 -10.60 -6.80
C PRO A 170 -1.92 -9.19 -6.96
N CYS A 171 -1.78 -8.36 -5.93
CA CYS A 171 -2.23 -6.98 -5.92
C CYS A 171 -1.55 -6.06 -6.95
N VAL A 172 -0.35 -6.42 -7.44
CA VAL A 172 0.32 -5.72 -8.54
C VAL A 172 -0.28 -6.13 -9.88
N LYS A 173 -0.47 -7.45 -10.08
CA LYS A 173 -0.98 -8.03 -11.33
C LYS A 173 -2.37 -7.53 -11.71
N VAL A 174 -3.22 -7.22 -10.72
CA VAL A 174 -4.60 -6.79 -10.93
C VAL A 174 -4.78 -5.27 -11.08
N CYS A 175 -3.72 -4.47 -11.02
CA CYS A 175 -3.87 -3.02 -11.09
C CYS A 175 -3.95 -2.54 -12.54
N PRO A 176 -5.13 -2.10 -13.05
CA PRO A 176 -5.26 -1.69 -14.44
C PRO A 176 -4.47 -0.42 -14.77
N ALA A 177 -4.36 0.50 -13.79
CA ALA A 177 -3.61 1.74 -13.91
C ALA A 177 -2.11 1.59 -13.63
N LYS A 178 -1.64 0.38 -13.28
CA LYS A 178 -0.23 0.10 -12.95
C LYS A 178 0.36 1.03 -11.87
N ALA A 179 -0.50 1.55 -11.01
CA ALA A 179 -0.14 2.42 -9.89
C ALA A 179 0.60 1.71 -8.75
N THR A 180 0.89 0.42 -8.88
CA THR A 180 1.59 -0.38 -7.87
C THR A 180 2.52 -1.37 -8.55
N TRP A 181 3.75 -1.46 -8.06
CA TRP A 181 4.79 -2.34 -8.59
C TRP A 181 5.71 -2.80 -7.45
N LYS A 182 6.66 -3.68 -7.76
CA LYS A 182 7.70 -4.15 -6.83
C LYS A 182 9.02 -3.47 -7.17
N GLU A 183 9.62 -2.82 -6.19
CA GLU A 183 10.94 -2.20 -6.29
C GLU A 183 12.06 -3.24 -6.19
N LYS A 184 13.28 -2.87 -6.64
CA LYS A 184 14.45 -3.77 -6.60
C LYS A 184 14.83 -4.21 -5.20
N ASP A 185 14.52 -3.40 -4.19
CA ASP A 185 14.74 -3.72 -2.77
C ASP A 185 13.63 -4.60 -2.15
N GLY A 186 12.69 -5.06 -2.98
CA GLY A 186 11.63 -5.99 -2.61
C GLY A 186 10.37 -5.33 -2.04
N ILE A 187 10.37 -4.02 -1.80
CA ILE A 187 9.20 -3.29 -1.31
C ILE A 187 8.17 -3.20 -2.45
N VAL A 188 6.94 -3.64 -2.19
CA VAL A 188 5.83 -3.33 -3.09
C VAL A 188 5.41 -1.90 -2.81
N VAL A 189 5.26 -1.05 -3.82
CA VAL A 189 4.90 0.37 -3.64
C VAL A 189 3.54 0.65 -4.26
N ILE A 190 2.93 1.76 -3.87
CA ILE A 190 1.76 2.33 -4.53
C ILE A 190 2.09 3.79 -4.78
N ASP A 191 2.04 4.23 -6.03
CA ASP A 191 1.97 5.65 -6.31
C ASP A 191 0.53 6.11 -6.13
N TYR A 192 0.29 6.94 -5.12
CA TYR A 192 -1.04 7.48 -4.90
C TYR A 192 -1.50 8.31 -6.11
N ASN A 193 -0.60 9.02 -6.81
CA ASN A 193 -0.90 9.90 -7.96
C ASN A 193 -1.52 9.14 -9.12
N TRP A 194 -1.08 7.90 -9.34
CA TRP A 194 -1.58 7.06 -10.42
C TRP A 194 -2.76 6.18 -9.97
N CYS A 195 -3.01 6.09 -8.66
CA CYS A 195 -4.06 5.25 -8.13
C CYS A 195 -5.45 5.82 -8.46
N ILE A 196 -6.14 5.17 -9.39
CA ILE A 196 -7.52 5.52 -9.79
C ILE A 196 -8.60 5.03 -8.82
N GLY A 197 -8.23 4.37 -7.72
CA GLY A 197 -9.21 3.97 -6.70
C GLY A 197 -10.16 2.82 -7.08
N CYS A 198 -9.84 1.99 -8.08
CA CYS A 198 -10.68 0.85 -8.50
C CYS A 198 -10.77 -0.31 -7.50
N ARG A 199 -9.89 -0.35 -6.48
CA ARG A 199 -9.87 -1.32 -5.37
C ARG A 199 -9.65 -2.79 -5.73
N PHE A 200 -9.42 -3.16 -6.99
CA PHE A 200 -9.09 -4.55 -7.35
C PHE A 200 -7.89 -5.11 -6.59
N CYS A 201 -6.89 -4.26 -6.32
CA CYS A 201 -5.74 -4.66 -5.52
C CYS A 201 -6.09 -5.05 -4.08
N MET A 202 -7.18 -4.52 -3.50
CA MET A 202 -7.68 -4.91 -2.17
C MET A 202 -8.31 -6.30 -2.24
N ALA A 203 -9.20 -6.53 -3.21
CA ALA A 203 -9.85 -7.82 -3.42
C ALA A 203 -8.82 -8.94 -3.69
N ALA A 204 -7.75 -8.63 -4.43
CA ALA A 204 -6.70 -9.60 -4.72
C ALA A 204 -5.72 -9.85 -3.57
N CYS A 205 -5.73 -9.05 -2.49
CA CYS A 205 -4.79 -9.20 -1.39
C CYS A 205 -5.32 -10.25 -0.38
N PRO A 206 -4.68 -11.41 -0.23
CA PRO A 206 -5.18 -12.47 0.66
C PRO A 206 -5.00 -12.16 2.16
N TYR A 207 -4.36 -11.04 2.47
CA TYR A 207 -4.02 -10.59 3.83
C TYR A 207 -4.88 -9.41 4.28
N GLY A 208 -5.77 -8.87 3.43
CA GLY A 208 -6.55 -7.67 3.75
C GLY A 208 -5.69 -6.42 4.02
N ALA A 209 -4.44 -6.40 3.53
CA ALA A 209 -3.42 -5.42 3.94
C ALA A 209 -3.44 -4.09 3.16
N ARG A 210 -4.50 -3.83 2.40
CA ARG A 210 -4.68 -2.62 1.59
C ARG A 210 -5.94 -1.91 2.06
N HIS A 211 -5.83 -0.61 2.27
CA HIS A 211 -6.89 0.22 2.85
C HIS A 211 -7.28 1.31 1.87
N PHE A 212 -8.57 1.60 1.76
CA PHE A 212 -9.08 2.64 0.86
C PHE A 212 -9.43 3.91 1.63
N ASN A 213 -9.03 5.06 1.10
CA ASN A 213 -9.40 6.36 1.64
C ASN A 213 -10.81 6.75 1.17
N TRP A 214 -11.83 6.36 1.93
CA TRP A 214 -13.24 6.65 1.61
C TRP A 214 -13.61 8.13 1.77
N GLY A 215 -13.12 8.73 2.84
CA GLY A 215 -13.25 10.16 3.15
C GLY A 215 -11.97 10.92 2.85
N GLU A 216 -12.00 12.22 3.12
CA GLU A 216 -10.80 13.05 3.09
C GLU A 216 -9.95 12.74 4.33
N PRO A 217 -8.67 12.34 4.19
CA PRO A 217 -7.83 12.00 5.33
C PRO A 217 -7.62 13.18 6.28
N ARG A 218 -7.90 12.99 7.57
CA ARG A 218 -7.68 14.00 8.62
C ARG A 218 -6.51 13.61 9.49
N ILE A 219 -5.50 14.49 9.55
CA ILE A 219 -4.29 14.32 10.36
C ILE A 219 -4.15 15.60 11.20
N PRO A 220 -4.06 15.50 12.55
CA PRO A 220 -3.80 16.66 13.41
C PRO A 220 -2.51 17.37 13.01
N LYS A 221 -2.50 18.71 13.08
CA LYS A 221 -1.35 19.52 12.64
C LYS A 221 -0.10 19.23 13.47
N GLU A 222 -0.29 18.91 14.74
CA GLU A 222 0.75 18.62 15.72
C GLU A 222 1.40 17.25 15.51
N GLU A 223 0.69 16.33 14.85
CA GLU A 223 1.16 14.96 14.55
C GLU A 223 1.62 14.79 13.10
N LEU A 224 1.54 15.84 12.29
CA LEU A 224 1.85 15.80 10.88
C LEU A 224 3.35 15.64 10.64
N VAL A 225 3.75 14.55 10.00
CA VAL A 225 5.14 14.32 9.59
C VAL A 225 5.38 15.00 8.24
N THR A 226 6.25 16.01 8.22
CA THR A 226 6.54 16.82 7.03
C THR A 226 7.74 16.33 6.20
N GLU A 227 8.65 15.57 6.83
CA GLU A 227 9.68 14.82 6.11
C GLU A 227 9.10 13.52 5.58
N THR A 228 8.87 13.48 4.28
CA THR A 228 8.14 12.39 3.63
C THR A 228 8.92 11.77 2.49
N HIS A 229 8.48 10.60 2.05
CA HIS A 229 8.95 9.97 0.82
C HIS A 229 7.82 9.91 -0.20
N TYR A 230 8.13 10.13 -1.48
CA TYR A 230 7.17 10.18 -2.58
C TYR A 230 6.27 8.92 -2.64
N LEU A 231 6.86 7.73 -2.49
CA LEU A 231 6.14 6.44 -2.44
C LEU A 231 5.79 5.95 -1.02
N GLY A 232 5.91 6.82 -0.02
CA GLY A 232 5.88 6.45 1.40
C GLY A 232 4.79 7.14 2.21
N ASN A 233 5.20 7.81 3.28
CA ASN A 233 4.36 8.44 4.29
C ASN A 233 3.74 9.78 3.87
N ARG A 234 3.74 10.17 2.59
CA ARG A 234 3.08 11.42 2.19
C ARG A 234 1.58 11.39 2.54
N PRO A 235 0.96 12.52 2.91
CA PRO A 235 -0.47 12.56 3.15
C PRO A 235 -1.26 12.11 1.92
N ARG A 236 -2.21 11.19 2.13
CA ARG A 236 -3.09 10.68 1.07
C ARG A 236 -4.25 11.64 0.83
N TYR A 237 -4.96 11.41 -0.27
CA TYR A 237 -6.20 12.09 -0.61
C TYR A 237 -7.33 11.06 -0.73
N ARG A 238 -8.57 11.54 -0.73
CA ARG A 238 -9.72 10.68 -0.95
C ARG A 238 -9.60 9.92 -2.26
N GLY A 239 -10.01 8.65 -2.24
CA GLY A 239 -10.11 7.83 -3.45
C GLY A 239 -8.90 6.95 -3.75
N VAL A 240 -7.84 6.99 -2.93
CA VAL A 240 -6.64 6.14 -3.16
C VAL A 240 -6.54 4.99 -2.18
N VAL A 241 -5.88 3.93 -2.65
CA VAL A 241 -5.49 2.79 -1.81
C VAL A 241 -4.12 3.02 -1.20
N GLU A 242 -3.98 2.69 0.08
CA GLU A 242 -2.73 2.74 0.82
C GLU A 242 -2.43 1.40 1.50
N LYS A 243 -1.17 1.20 1.90
CA LYS A 243 -0.70 -0.01 2.58
C LYS A 243 0.62 0.25 3.30
N CYS A 244 1.01 -0.68 4.17
CA CYS A 244 2.37 -0.71 4.72
C CYS A 244 3.43 -0.77 3.60
N THR A 245 4.41 0.12 3.66
CA THR A 245 5.54 0.25 2.73
C THR A 245 6.88 -0.07 3.41
N PHE A 246 6.86 -0.80 4.52
CA PHE A 246 8.04 -1.01 5.38
C PHE A 246 8.72 0.29 5.81
N CYS A 247 7.94 1.38 5.95
CA CYS A 247 8.45 2.71 6.25
C CYS A 247 9.60 3.08 5.29
N ILE A 248 9.33 3.03 3.98
CA ILE A 248 10.26 3.34 2.89
C ILE A 248 11.06 4.64 3.15
N GLN A 249 10.41 5.66 3.71
CA GLN A 249 11.00 6.93 4.11
C GLN A 249 12.09 6.82 5.18
N ARG A 250 12.14 5.72 5.94
CA ARG A 250 13.10 5.45 7.00
C ARG A 250 14.18 4.48 6.54
N VAL A 251 13.77 3.38 5.92
CA VAL A 251 14.71 2.28 5.58
C VAL A 251 15.63 2.66 4.43
N ARG A 252 15.23 3.60 3.58
CA ARG A 252 16.04 4.14 2.46
C ARG A 252 16.85 5.40 2.82
N ASP A 253 16.78 5.88 4.05
CA ASP A 253 17.64 6.98 4.50
C ASP A 253 19.12 6.55 4.61
N THR A 254 20.00 7.53 4.75
CA THR A 254 21.44 7.32 4.93
C THR A 254 21.91 8.09 6.17
N PRO A 255 22.18 7.40 7.31
CA PRO A 255 22.05 5.96 7.52
C PRO A 255 20.58 5.50 7.57
N GLY A 256 20.34 4.24 7.17
CA GLY A 256 18.99 3.67 7.18
C GLY A 256 18.50 3.45 8.60
N ARG A 257 17.19 3.66 8.83
CA ARG A 257 16.55 3.48 10.14
C ARG A 257 15.54 2.34 10.09
N TYR A 258 15.28 1.71 11.23
CA TYR A 258 14.26 0.68 11.32
C TYR A 258 12.85 1.26 11.07
N PRO A 259 11.90 0.44 10.58
CA PRO A 259 10.50 0.82 10.52
C PRO A 259 9.98 1.22 11.91
N ALA A 260 9.07 2.20 11.98
CA ALA A 260 8.55 2.68 13.27
C ALA A 260 7.88 1.60 14.12
N CYS A 261 7.23 0.63 13.48
CA CYS A 261 6.63 -0.49 14.18
C CYS A 261 7.66 -1.42 14.83
N VAL A 262 8.88 -1.51 14.29
CA VAL A 262 9.99 -2.30 14.84
C VAL A 262 10.57 -1.61 16.06
N GLU A 263 10.95 -0.34 15.93
CA GLU A 263 11.61 0.42 17.00
C GLU A 263 10.74 0.61 18.25
N VAL A 264 9.43 0.80 18.07
CA VAL A 264 8.53 1.04 19.21
C VAL A 264 8.22 -0.24 20.01
N CYS A 265 8.59 -1.42 19.50
CA CYS A 265 8.18 -2.69 20.09
C CYS A 265 8.90 -2.92 21.43
N PRO A 266 8.21 -2.86 22.58
CA PRO A 266 8.87 -2.89 23.90
C PRO A 266 9.52 -4.25 24.22
N VAL A 267 9.03 -5.29 23.56
CA VAL A 267 9.44 -6.69 23.79
C VAL A 267 10.36 -7.21 22.69
N GLY A 268 10.71 -6.38 21.70
CA GLY A 268 11.60 -6.78 20.60
C GLY A 268 11.05 -7.91 19.70
N ALA A 269 9.71 -8.07 19.65
CA ALA A 269 9.07 -9.12 18.86
C ALA A 269 9.17 -8.91 17.35
N ARG A 270 9.49 -7.71 16.89
CA ARG A 270 9.58 -7.35 15.48
C ARG A 270 11.04 -7.29 15.06
N LYS A 271 11.39 -7.98 13.98
CA LYS A 271 12.73 -8.04 13.39
C LYS A 271 12.68 -7.58 11.94
N PHE A 272 13.69 -6.86 11.50
CA PHE A 272 13.73 -6.29 10.16
C PHE A 272 15.17 -6.24 9.66
N GLY A 273 15.38 -6.47 8.37
CA GLY A 273 16.72 -6.41 7.81
C GLY A 273 16.79 -6.79 6.34
N ASN A 274 18.02 -6.87 5.84
CA ASN A 274 18.32 -7.29 4.49
C ASN A 274 18.43 -8.82 4.41
N LEU A 275 17.52 -9.47 3.69
CA LEU A 275 17.53 -10.92 3.43
C LEU A 275 18.75 -11.39 2.61
N LEU A 276 19.44 -10.49 1.92
CA LEU A 276 20.68 -10.82 1.20
C LEU A 276 21.92 -10.74 2.10
N ASP A 277 21.83 -10.10 3.27
CA ASP A 277 22.93 -10.01 4.23
C ASP A 277 22.84 -11.16 5.26
N PRO A 278 23.75 -12.14 5.23
CA PRO A 278 23.76 -13.27 6.17
C PRO A 278 23.90 -12.84 7.64
N LYS A 279 24.44 -11.64 7.91
CA LYS A 279 24.62 -11.11 9.27
C LYS A 279 23.40 -10.34 9.77
N SER A 280 22.36 -10.18 8.96
CA SER A 280 21.15 -9.46 9.37
C SER A 280 20.34 -10.23 10.42
N GLU A 281 19.64 -9.52 11.31
CA GLU A 281 18.78 -10.14 12.31
C GLU A 281 17.74 -11.08 11.69
N ILE A 282 17.21 -10.72 10.52
CA ILE A 282 16.22 -11.54 9.83
C ILE A 282 16.83 -12.85 9.32
N ARG A 283 18.05 -12.82 8.77
CA ARG A 283 18.75 -14.04 8.35
C ARG A 283 19.05 -14.96 9.52
N TYR A 284 19.51 -14.41 10.64
CA TYR A 284 19.67 -15.18 11.87
C TYR A 284 18.36 -15.88 12.28
N CYS A 285 17.22 -15.17 12.25
CA CYS A 285 15.92 -15.76 12.58
C CYS A 285 15.52 -16.88 11.62
N LEU A 286 15.72 -16.69 10.31
CA LEU A 286 15.40 -17.69 9.29
C LEU A 286 16.23 -18.96 9.42
N GLU A 287 17.49 -18.85 9.87
CA GLU A 287 18.41 -19.99 9.99
C GLU A 287 18.26 -20.75 11.31
N HIS A 288 17.93 -20.06 12.42
CA HIS A 288 18.01 -20.63 13.76
C HIS A 288 16.65 -20.85 14.44
N LYS A 289 15.55 -20.32 13.89
CA LYS A 289 14.22 -20.39 14.51
C LYS A 289 13.23 -21.17 13.65
N ARG A 290 12.16 -21.64 14.28
CA ARG A 290 11.02 -22.25 13.58
C ARG A 290 10.21 -21.15 12.91
N VAL A 291 10.33 -21.04 11.60
CA VAL A 291 9.71 -19.97 10.79
C VAL A 291 8.56 -20.49 9.95
N PHE A 292 7.52 -19.67 9.83
CA PHE A 292 6.29 -19.91 9.08
C PHE A 292 5.96 -18.69 8.22
N ARG A 293 5.31 -18.95 7.09
CA ARG A 293 4.70 -17.90 6.26
C ARG A 293 3.18 -18.00 6.37
N LEU A 294 2.53 -16.86 6.45
CA LEU A 294 1.09 -16.80 6.49
C LEU A 294 0.52 -17.08 5.09
N LYS A 295 -0.42 -18.04 5.00
CA LYS A 295 -1.10 -18.45 3.76
C LYS A 295 -0.13 -18.87 2.64
N GLU A 296 0.83 -19.74 2.96
CA GLU A 296 1.85 -20.19 2.00
C GLU A 296 1.23 -20.97 0.82
N GLU A 297 0.10 -21.64 1.04
CA GLU A 297 -0.67 -22.37 0.02
C GLU A 297 -1.10 -21.50 -1.18
N LEU A 298 -1.14 -20.17 -1.01
CA LEU A 298 -1.47 -19.23 -2.08
C LEU A 298 -0.27 -18.83 -2.95
N ASN A 299 0.92 -19.36 -2.66
CA ASN A 299 2.15 -19.18 -3.43
C ASN A 299 2.51 -17.70 -3.73
N THR A 300 2.16 -16.78 -2.83
CA THR A 300 2.53 -15.36 -2.97
C THR A 300 3.99 -15.09 -2.58
N SER A 301 4.68 -16.08 -2.00
CA SER A 301 6.04 -15.97 -1.46
C SER A 301 6.25 -14.71 -0.61
N PRO A 302 5.56 -14.56 0.54
CA PRO A 302 5.77 -13.47 1.49
C PRO A 302 7.23 -13.25 1.89
N LYS A 303 7.63 -11.97 1.98
CA LYS A 303 8.90 -11.54 2.63
C LYS A 303 8.67 -11.11 4.08
N PHE A 304 7.62 -11.67 4.67
CA PHE A 304 7.20 -11.44 6.03
C PHE A 304 7.00 -12.80 6.68
N PHE A 305 7.70 -13.00 7.78
CA PHE A 305 7.92 -14.29 8.40
C PHE A 305 7.42 -14.24 9.84
N TYR A 306 6.72 -15.28 10.26
CA TYR A 306 6.29 -15.48 11.64
C TYR A 306 7.17 -16.56 12.26
N PHE A 307 7.58 -16.42 13.51
CA PHE A 307 8.41 -17.43 14.17
C PHE A 307 8.14 -17.50 15.67
N PHE A 308 8.63 -18.56 16.31
CA PHE A 308 8.66 -18.70 17.77
C PHE A 308 10.12 -18.80 18.22
N ALA A 309 10.51 -17.99 19.21
CA ALA A 309 11.91 -17.92 19.67
C ALA A 309 12.28 -18.94 20.75
N THR A 310 11.30 -19.70 21.26
CA THR A 310 11.46 -20.79 22.25
C THR A 310 12.63 -21.69 21.94
#